data_AF-A0A1F6SCS2-F1
#
_entry.id   AF-A0A1F6SCS2-F1
#
_cell.length_a   1.000
_cell.length_b   1.000
_cell.length_c   1.000
_cell.angle_alpha   90.00
_cell.angle_beta   90.00
_cell.angle_gamma   90.00
#
_symmetry.space_group_name_H-M   'P 1'
#
loop_
_entity.id
_entity.type
_entity.pdbx_description
1 polymer ?
#
loop_
_entity_poly.entity_id
_entity_poly.type
_entity_poly.pdbx_seq_one_letter_code
_entity_poly.pdbx_strand_id
1 'polypeptide(L)'
;MDKKELVELLLEKKFGTKNPAEIKNILEINIFESLDDSENPLGIGVEIILEDENGNEIKEEYQINKEGVIYSWGNAPVIDERSLEKAPKLD
;
A
#
# COMPACT_ATOMS: atom_id res chain seq x y z
N MET A 1 12.16 10.44 6.36
CA MET A 1 10.82 11.03 6.19
C MET A 1 9.91 10.47 7.26
N ASP A 2 9.00 11.28 7.78
CA ASP A 2 7.95 10.81 8.67
C ASP A 2 6.83 10.10 7.88
N LYS A 3 5.93 9.43 8.59
CA LYS A 3 4.81 8.68 8.00
C LYS A 3 3.92 9.55 7.12
N LYS A 4 3.66 10.80 7.52
CA LYS A 4 2.82 11.71 6.77
C LYS A 4 3.50 12.10 5.46
N GLU A 5 4.79 12.44 5.49
CA GLU A 5 5.59 12.76 4.32
C GLU A 5 5.63 11.58 3.32
N LEU A 6 5.73 10.35 3.80
CA LEU A 6 5.69 9.15 2.95
C LEU A 6 4.34 8.97 2.24
N VAL A 7 3.23 9.16 2.96
CA VAL A 7 1.89 9.10 2.35
C VAL A 7 1.69 10.23 1.35
N GLU A 8 2.07 11.46 1.69
CA GLU A 8 1.99 12.60 0.77
C GLU A 8 2.82 12.36 -0.50
N LEU A 9 4.00 11.77 -0.38
CA LEU A 9 4.83 11.36 -1.52
C LEU A 9 4.12 10.35 -2.41
N LEU A 10 3.49 9.32 -1.83
CA LEU A 10 2.70 8.35 -2.59
C LEU A 10 1.56 9.03 -3.35
N LEU A 11 0.78 9.87 -2.67
CA LEU A 11 -0.35 10.57 -3.28
C LEU A 11 0.12 11.49 -4.41
N GLU A 12 1.22 12.24 -4.20
CA GLU A 12 1.78 13.12 -5.22
C GLU A 12 2.25 12.34 -6.45
N LYS A 13 2.89 11.19 -6.25
CA LYS A 13 3.38 10.34 -7.34
C LYS A 13 2.25 9.66 -8.12
N LYS A 14 1.20 9.21 -7.43
CA LYS A 14 0.11 8.43 -8.04
C LYS A 14 -1.00 9.32 -8.62
N PHE A 15 -1.38 10.38 -7.92
CA PHE A 15 -2.54 11.22 -8.24
C PHE A 15 -2.18 12.67 -8.58
N GLY A 16 -0.91 13.06 -8.45
CA GLY A 16 -0.46 14.42 -8.75
C GLY A 16 -0.78 15.46 -7.66
N THR A 17 -1.22 15.02 -6.48
CA THR A 17 -1.51 15.88 -5.33
C THR A 17 -1.13 15.20 -4.02
N LYS A 18 -0.72 15.98 -3.01
CA LYS A 18 -0.48 15.51 -1.64
C LYS A 18 -1.76 15.44 -0.81
N ASN A 19 -2.82 16.07 -1.28
CA ASN A 19 -4.06 16.24 -0.54
C ASN A 19 -5.09 15.18 -0.97
N PRO A 20 -5.42 14.18 -0.12
CA PRO A 20 -6.37 13.15 -0.50
C PRO A 20 -7.77 13.70 -0.80
N ALA A 21 -8.16 14.85 -0.22
CA ALA A 21 -9.46 15.47 -0.50
C ALA A 21 -9.62 16.01 -1.93
N GLU A 22 -8.52 16.14 -2.68
CA GLU A 22 -8.55 16.54 -4.10
C GLU A 22 -8.72 15.34 -5.05
N ILE A 23 -8.62 14.11 -4.53
CA ILE A 23 -8.75 12.86 -5.29
C ILE A 23 -10.22 12.45 -5.26
N LYS A 24 -10.92 12.66 -6.38
CA LYS A 24 -12.39 12.55 -6.44
C LYS A 24 -12.95 11.17 -6.17
N ASN A 25 -12.20 10.12 -6.47
CA ASN A 25 -12.66 8.74 -6.40
C ASN A 25 -12.02 7.98 -5.24
N ILE A 26 -11.41 8.66 -4.28
CA ILE A 26 -10.87 8.00 -3.10
C ILE A 26 -11.98 7.76 -2.08
N LEU A 27 -12.09 6.52 -1.62
CA LEU A 27 -13.02 6.12 -0.57
C LEU A 27 -12.30 6.05 0.76
N GLU A 28 -11.11 5.45 0.79
CA GLU A 28 -10.37 5.20 2.03
C GLU A 28 -8.85 5.16 1.80
N ILE A 29 -8.08 5.57 2.81
CA ILE A 29 -6.63 5.33 2.90
C ILE A 29 -6.34 4.66 4.25
N ASN A 30 -5.80 3.46 4.19
CA ASN A 30 -5.34 2.72 5.36
C ASN A 30 -3.82 2.66 5.41
N ILE A 31 -3.23 2.83 6.59
CA ILE A 31 -1.77 2.80 6.79
C ILE A 31 -1.42 1.71 7.79
N PHE A 32 -0.54 0.80 7.39
CA PHE A 32 -0.09 -0.35 8.16
C PHE A 32 1.40 -0.19 8.53
N GLU A 33 1.74 -0.52 9.77
CA GLU A 33 3.10 -0.47 10.30
C GLU A 33 3.45 -1.82 10.93
N SER A 34 4.70 -2.29 10.77
CA SER A 34 5.17 -3.48 11.47
C SER A 34 5.24 -3.20 12.97
N LEU A 35 4.85 -4.17 13.79
CA LEU A 35 4.80 -4.08 15.25
C LEU A 35 6.20 -4.00 15.92
N ASP A 36 7.27 -4.40 15.21
CA ASP A 36 8.64 -4.37 15.73
C ASP A 36 9.38 -3.11 15.26
N ASP A 37 9.17 -2.02 16.01
CA ASP A 37 9.52 -0.66 15.60
C ASP A 37 10.80 -0.15 16.28
N SER A 38 11.94 -0.78 15.98
CA SER A 38 13.24 -0.12 16.22
C SER A 38 13.98 0.20 14.93
N GLU A 39 13.88 -0.65 13.90
CA GLU A 39 14.55 -0.42 12.62
C GLU A 39 13.78 -1.01 11.44
N ASN A 40 12.45 -0.89 11.36
CA ASN A 40 11.73 -1.46 10.22
C ASN A 40 12.28 -0.88 8.89
N PRO A 41 13.05 -1.65 8.10
CA PRO A 41 13.73 -1.15 6.90
C PRO A 41 12.75 -1.08 5.72
N LEU A 42 11.62 -1.78 5.84
CA LEU A 42 10.59 -1.87 4.82
C LEU A 42 9.71 -0.62 4.78
N GLY A 43 9.67 0.16 5.88
CA GLY A 43 8.86 1.38 6.01
C GLY A 43 7.38 1.09 6.30
N ILE A 44 6.46 1.76 5.61
CA ILE A 44 5.01 1.68 5.85
C ILE A 44 4.25 1.01 4.69
N GLY A 45 3.23 0.24 5.01
CA GLY A 45 2.23 -0.23 4.05
C GLY A 45 1.10 0.80 3.93
N VAL A 46 0.61 1.03 2.71
CA VAL A 46 -0.53 1.91 2.45
C VAL A 46 -1.50 1.18 1.51
N GLU A 47 -2.76 1.10 1.90
CA GLU A 47 -3.86 0.63 1.06
C GLU A 47 -4.73 1.84 0.70
N ILE A 48 -5.06 1.96 -0.58
CA ILE A 48 -5.96 2.98 -1.11
C ILE A 48 -7.16 2.28 -1.72
N ILE A 49 -8.35 2.59 -1.22
CA ILE A 49 -9.62 2.13 -1.79
C ILE A 49 -10.17 3.24 -2.66
N LEU A 50 -10.40 2.93 -3.93
CA LEU A 50 -10.89 3.82 -4.97
C LEU A 50 -12.25 3.33 -5.48
N GLU A 51 -13.05 4.23 -6.03
CA GLU A 51 -14.26 3.93 -6.80
C GLU A 51 -13.96 4.03 -8.30
N ASP A 52 -14.41 3.05 -9.10
CA ASP A 52 -14.34 3.09 -10.55
C ASP A 52 -15.54 3.82 -11.19
N GLU A 53 -15.54 3.97 -12.52
CA GLU A 53 -16.63 4.64 -13.24
C GLU A 53 -17.99 3.91 -13.17
N ASN A 54 -17.98 2.64 -12.76
CA ASN A 54 -19.17 1.79 -12.60
C ASN A 54 -19.63 1.70 -11.14
N GLY A 55 -18.96 2.37 -10.20
CA GLY A 55 -19.23 2.30 -8.76
C GLY A 55 -18.66 1.07 -8.06
N ASN A 56 -17.71 0.36 -8.68
CA ASN A 56 -17.01 -0.75 -8.05
C ASN A 56 -15.81 -0.25 -7.24
N GLU A 57 -15.53 -0.92 -6.13
CA GLU A 57 -14.33 -0.67 -5.34
C GLU A 57 -13.09 -1.31 -5.98
N ILE A 58 -12.05 -0.50 -6.16
CA ILE A 58 -10.71 -0.91 -6.57
C ILE A 58 -9.78 -0.72 -5.37
N LYS A 59 -9.09 -1.79 -4.99
CA LYS A 59 -8.06 -1.74 -3.95
C LYS A 59 -6.68 -1.68 -4.57
N GLU A 60 -5.87 -0.72 -4.13
CA GLU A 60 -4.45 -0.62 -4.49
C GLU A 60 -3.58 -0.65 -3.23
N GLU A 61 -2.60 -1.55 -3.21
CA GLU A 61 -1.68 -1.72 -2.08
C GLU A 61 -0.25 -1.28 -2.45
N TYR A 62 0.36 -0.55 -1.53
CA TYR A 62 1.68 0.04 -1.66
C TYR A 62 2.54 -0.23 -0.41
N GLN A 63 3.84 -0.40 -0.61
CA GLN A 63 4.85 -0.35 0.44
C GLN A 63 5.78 0.82 0.15
N ILE A 64 6.03 1.68 1.14
CA ILE A 64 6.90 2.84 1.02
C ILE A 64 8.02 2.72 2.04
N ASN A 65 9.27 2.63 1.59
CA ASN A 65 10.42 2.58 2.49
C ASN A 65 10.78 3.97 3.03
N LYS A 66 11.69 4.03 4.02
CA LYS A 66 12.11 5.30 4.66
C LYS A 66 12.82 6.28 3.71
N GLU A 67 13.30 5.80 2.56
CA GLU A 67 13.93 6.59 1.50
C GLU A 67 12.91 7.11 0.46
N GLY A 68 11.63 6.74 0.58
CA GLY A 68 10.57 7.17 -0.33
C GLY A 68 10.47 6.32 -1.61
N VAL A 69 11.12 5.15 -1.63
CA VAL A 69 10.92 4.17 -2.70
C VAL A 69 9.56 3.51 -2.51
N ILE A 70 8.74 3.55 -3.54
CA ILE A 70 7.37 3.03 -3.54
C ILE A 70 7.34 1.72 -4.32
N TYR A 71 6.84 0.67 -3.69
CA TYR A 71 6.53 -0.62 -4.32
C TYR A 71 5.00 -0.75 -4.38
N SER A 72 4.44 -1.05 -5.55
CA SER A 72 3.03 -1.40 -5.69
C SER A 72 2.90 -2.91 -5.82
N TRP A 73 2.01 -3.53 -5.04
CA TRP A 73 1.78 -4.96 -5.13
C TRP A 73 0.76 -5.34 -6.21
N GLY A 74 0.00 -4.38 -6.77
CA GLY A 74 -1.02 -4.65 -7.79
C GLY A 74 -2.05 -5.70 -7.34
N ASN A 75 -2.68 -6.43 -8.27
CA ASN A 75 -3.44 -7.66 -7.97
C ASN A 75 -2.50 -8.83 -7.64
N ALA A 76 -1.42 -8.61 -6.86
CA ALA A 76 -0.59 -9.72 -6.41
C ALA A 76 -1.49 -10.69 -5.63
N PRO A 77 -1.46 -11.99 -5.98
CA PRO A 77 -2.24 -12.97 -5.25
C PRO A 77 -1.80 -12.94 -3.78
N VAL A 78 -2.74 -12.61 -2.89
CA VAL A 78 -2.61 -12.90 -1.48
C VAL A 78 -2.28 -14.39 -1.39
N ILE A 79 -1.11 -14.73 -0.85
CA ILE A 79 -0.79 -16.12 -0.57
C ILE A 79 -1.73 -16.55 0.56
N ASP A 80 -2.86 -17.14 0.18
CA ASP A 80 -3.74 -17.89 1.08
C ASP A 80 -2.92 -18.98 1.78
N GLU A 81 -3.17 -19.19 3.07
CA GLU A 81 -2.48 -20.18 3.91
C GLU A 81 -2.48 -21.59 3.26
N ARG A 82 -3.54 -21.94 2.51
CA ARG A 82 -3.63 -23.19 1.74
C ARG A 82 -2.66 -23.27 0.56
N SER A 83 -2.19 -22.12 0.06
CA SER A 83 -1.16 -22.02 -0.97
C SER A 83 0.24 -22.24 -0.39
N LEU A 84 0.45 -21.92 0.90
CA LEU A 84 1.69 -22.23 1.62
C LEU A 84 1.80 -23.74 1.92
N GLU A 85 0.70 -24.41 2.25
CA GLU A 85 0.69 -25.87 2.47
C GLU A 85 1.05 -26.69 1.22
N LYS A 86 0.87 -26.10 0.03
CA LYS A 86 1.20 -26.70 -1.26
C LYS A 86 2.56 -26.31 -1.79
N ALA A 87 3.28 -25.40 -1.12
CA ALA A 87 4.63 -25.05 -1.51
C ALA A 87 5.54 -26.29 -1.32
N PRO A 88 6.43 -26.59 -2.28
CA PRO A 88 7.37 -27.68 -2.11
C PRO A 88 8.21 -27.40 -0.86
N LYS A 89 8.28 -28.38 0.04
CA LYS A 89 9.20 -28.32 1.17
C LYS A 89 10.61 -28.24 0.59
N LEU A 90 11.35 -27.20 0.97
CA LEU A 90 12.76 -27.10 0.70
C LEU A 90 13.45 -28.11 1.62
N ASP A 91 14.05 -29.14 1.04
CA ASP A 91 14.91 -30.12 1.74
C ASP A 91 16.19 -29.46 2.28
#